data_AF-A0A3D0GAY9-F1
#
_entry.id   AF-A0A3D0GAY9-F1
#
_cell.length_a   1.000
_cell.length_b   1.000
_cell.length_c   1.000
_cell.angle_alpha   90.00
_cell.angle_beta   90.00
_cell.angle_gamma   90.00
#
_symmetry.space_group_name_H-M   'P 1'
#
loop_
_entity.id
_entity.type
_entity.pdbx_description
1 polymer ?
#
loop_
_entity_poly.entity_id
_entity_poly.type
_entity_poly.pdbx_seq_one_letter_code
_entity_poly.pdbx_strand_id
1 'polypeptide(L)' 'MAKTNPLQFVQQVRSEVSKVVWPGRREVLLTTGMVLALTAVVAVFFTLIDLAIRAGLEGILSFFG' A
#
# COMPACT_ATOMS: atom_id res chain seq x y z
N MET A 1 -38.25 -3.34 24.29
CA MET A 1 -37.02 -4.05 23.86
C MET A 1 -37.09 -4.25 22.35
N ALA A 2 -35.98 -3.99 21.66
CA ALA A 2 -35.89 -3.72 20.22
C ALA A 2 -36.70 -4.67 19.31
N LYS A 3 -37.63 -4.10 18.54
CA LYS A 3 -37.98 -4.67 17.24
C LYS A 3 -36.97 -4.09 16.27
N THR A 4 -35.92 -4.84 15.94
CA THR A 4 -35.03 -4.51 14.83
C THR A 4 -35.88 -4.57 13.57
N ASN A 5 -36.52 -3.45 13.21
CA ASN A 5 -37.37 -3.37 12.04
C ASN A 5 -36.43 -3.36 10.83
N PRO A 6 -36.35 -4.46 10.05
CA PRO A 6 -35.39 -4.57 8.95
C PRO A 6 -35.54 -3.44 7.92
N LEU A 7 -36.75 -2.86 7.82
CA LEU A 7 -37.01 -1.68 6.98
C LEU A 7 -36.28 -0.41 7.49
N GLN A 8 -36.18 -0.20 8.81
CA GLN A 8 -35.43 0.93 9.38
C GLN A 8 -33.92 0.73 9.24
N PHE A 9 -33.44 -0.52 9.33
CA PHE A 9 -32.02 -0.83 9.13
C PHE A 9 -31.57 -0.51 7.69
N VAL A 10 -32.35 -0.87 6.67
CA VAL A 10 -32.03 -0.52 5.27
C VAL A 10 -32.01 0.99 5.05
N GLN A 11 -32.90 1.75 5.70
CA GLN A 11 -32.91 3.21 5.64
C GLN A 11 -31.65 3.81 6.29
N GLN A 12 -31.21 3.26 7.44
CA GLN A 12 -29.96 3.65 8.09
C GLN A 12 -28.74 3.34 7.21
N VAL A 13 -28.66 2.13 6.64
CA VAL A 13 -27.56 1.75 5.73
C VAL A 13 -27.50 2.66 4.51
N ARG A 14 -28.64 2.97 3.86
CA ARG A 14 -28.67 3.92 2.74
C ARG A 14 -28.16 5.31 3.16
N SER A 15 -28.52 5.77 4.36
CA SER A 15 -28.05 7.05 4.91
C SER A 15 -26.55 7.07 5.24
N GLU A 16 -25.95 5.93 5.58
CA GLU A 16 -24.50 5.84 5.81
C GLU A 16 -23.73 5.68 4.50
N VAL A 17 -24.26 4.90 3.56
CA VAL A 17 -23.67 4.73 2.22
C VAL A 17 -23.64 6.07 1.47
N SER A 18 -24.62 6.95 1.66
CA SER A 18 -24.58 8.29 1.04
C SER A 18 -23.47 9.20 1.57
N LYS A 19 -22.88 8.89 2.72
CA LYS A 19 -21.72 9.63 3.25
C LYS A 19 -20.40 9.14 2.65
N VAL A 20 -20.40 8.02 1.93
CA VAL A 20 -19.20 7.49 1.25
C VAL A 20 -18.90 8.37 0.06
N VAL A 21 -17.90 9.23 0.21
CA VAL A 21 -17.37 10.02 -0.90
C VAL A 21 -16.30 9.19 -1.59
N TRP A 22 -16.57 8.79 -2.83
CA TRP A 22 -15.56 8.13 -3.65
C TRP A 22 -14.55 9.14 -4.15
N PRO A 23 -13.24 8.86 -4.00
CA PRO A 23 -12.20 9.77 -4.42
C PRO A 23 -12.25 9.98 -5.93
N GLY A 24 -11.97 11.22 -6.34
CA GLY A 24 -11.90 11.56 -7.75
C GLY A 24 -10.71 10.89 -8.44
N ARG A 25 -10.76 10.73 -9.77
CA ARG A 25 -9.65 10.15 -10.56
C ARG A 25 -8.30 10.84 -10.27
N ARG A 26 -8.33 12.15 -10.05
CA ARG A 26 -7.13 12.95 -9.73
C ARG A 26 -6.55 12.59 -8.36
N GLU A 27 -7.38 12.39 -7.34
CA GLU A 27 -6.94 12.01 -6.00
C GLU A 27 -6.36 10.59 -5.98
N VAL A 28 -6.99 9.67 -6.72
CA VAL A 28 -6.48 8.30 -6.89
C VAL A 28 -5.10 8.31 -7.55
N LEU A 29 -4.92 9.11 -8.62
CA LEU A 29 -3.61 9.21 -9.29
C LEU A 29 -2.53 9.84 -8.39
N LEU A 30 -2.88 10.88 -7.63
CA LEU A 30 -1.93 11.53 -6.72
C LEU A 30 -1.52 10.60 -5.58
N THR A 31 -2.47 9.94 -4.93
CA THR A 31 -2.20 9.01 -3.82
C THR A 31 -1.42 7.78 -4.30
N THR A 32 -1.77 7.21 -5.45
CA THR A 32 -1.03 6.11 -6.07
C THR A 32 0.39 6.53 -6.46
N GLY A 33 0.55 7.72 -7.05
CA GLY A 33 1.86 8.25 -7.43
C GLY A 33 2.78 8.49 -6.23
N MET A 34 2.23 8.95 -5.11
CA MET A 34 2.99 9.11 -3.86
C MET A 34 3.53 7.76 -3.35
N VAL A 35 2.70 6.71 -3.37
CA VAL A 35 3.13 5.36 -2.98
C VAL A 35 4.20 4.84 -3.93
N LEU A 36 4.01 4.98 -5.24
CA LEU A 36 4.99 4.55 -6.25
C LEU A 36 6.34 5.24 -6.06
N ALA A 37 6.36 6.54 -5.76
CA ALA A 37 7.59 7.29 -5.50
C ALA A 37 8.32 6.73 -4.28
N LEU A 38 7.61 6.51 -3.16
CA LEU A 38 8.20 5.93 -1.95
C LEU A 38 8.77 4.53 -2.22
N THR A 39 7.99 3.66 -2.88
CA THR A 39 8.43 2.30 -3.19
C THR A 39 9.61 2.28 -4.15
N ALA A 40 9.68 3.22 -5.10
CA ALA A 40 10.81 3.34 -6.01
C ALA A 40 12.12 3.68 -5.26
N VAL A 41 12.06 4.62 -4.31
CA VAL A 41 13.22 4.95 -3.46
C VAL A 41 13.67 3.74 -2.65
N VAL A 42 12.73 3.04 -2.02
CA VAL A 42 13.01 1.83 -1.24
C VAL A 42 13.59 0.71 -2.11
N ALA A 43 13.07 0.51 -3.33
CA ALA A 43 13.58 -0.47 -4.28
C ALA A 43 15.03 -0.20 -4.68
N VAL A 44 15.39 1.06 -4.93
CA VAL A 44 16.78 1.45 -5.22
C VAL A 44 17.67 1.13 -4.02
N PHE A 45 17.24 1.45 -2.80
CA PHE A 45 18.01 1.16 -1.59
C PHE A 45 18.26 -0.35 -1.40
N PHE A 46 17.23 -1.18 -1.53
CA PHE A 46 17.39 -2.63 -1.44
C PHE A 46 18.35 -3.16 -2.51
N THR A 47 18.17 -2.73 -3.77
CA THR A 47 19.04 -3.14 -4.87
C THR A 47 20.51 -2.85 -4.57
N LEU A 48 20.84 -1.69 -4.01
CA LEU A 48 22.22 -1.36 -3.61
C LEU A 48 22.76 -2.30 -2.54
N ILE A 49 21.94 -2.62 -1.53
CA ILE A 49 22.32 -3.55 -0.46
C ILE A 49 22.53 -4.96 -1.01
N ASP A 50 21.64 -5.44 -1.87
CA ASP A 50 21.76 -6.76 -2.49
C ASP A 50 23.07 -6.86 -3.30
N LEU A 51 23.42 -5.81 -4.04
CA LEU A 51 24.69 -5.75 -4.77
C LEU A 51 25.90 -5.74 -3.82
N ALA A 52 25.84 -4.96 -2.74
CA ALA A 52 26.91 -4.88 -1.75
C ALA A 52 27.14 -6.22 -1.05
N ILE A 53 26.06 -6.89 -0.65
CA ILE A 53 26.13 -8.22 -0.03
C ILE A 53 26.67 -9.24 -1.03
N ARG A 54 26.17 -9.24 -2.27
CA ARG A 54 26.67 -10.14 -3.34
C ARG A 54 28.16 -9.96 -3.56
N ALA A 55 28.63 -8.72 -3.74
CA ALA A 55 30.04 -8.43 -3.96
C ALA A 55 30.90 -8.81 -2.73
N GLY A 56 30.40 -8.57 -1.52
CA GLY A 56 31.07 -8.97 -0.28
C GLY A 56 31.21 -10.49 -0.15
N LEU A 57 30.14 -11.24 -0.45
CA LEU A 57 30.16 -12.70 -0.44
C LEU A 57 31.10 -13.26 -1.52
N GLU A 58 31.05 -12.73 -2.74
CA GLU A 58 31.97 -13.12 -3.83
C GLU A 58 33.44 -12.87 -3.44
N GLY A 59 33.72 -11.71 -2.83
CA GLY A 59 35.04 -11.39 -2.29
C GLY A 59 35.51 -12.43 -1.27
N ILE A 60 34.70 -12.69 -0.24
CA ILE A 60 35.02 -13.67 0.80
C ILE A 60 35.26 -15.06 0.20
N LEU A 61 34.35 -15.54 -0.65
CA LEU A 61 34.48 -16.85 -1.29
C LEU A 61 35.73 -16.97 -2.16
N SER A 62 36.12 -15.90 -2.85
CA SER A 62 37.36 -15.86 -3.65
C SER A 62 38.65 -15.82 -2.82
N PHE A 63 38.58 -15.35 -1.57
CA PHE A 63 39.72 -15.34 -0.64
C PHE A 63 39.93 -16.70 0.05
N PHE A 64 38.86 -17.48 0.24
CA PHE A 64 38.92 -18.80 0.89
C PHE A 64 38.96 -20.00 -0.08
N GLY A 65 38.48 -19.81 -1.32
CA GLY A 65 38.49 -20.82 -2.39
C GLY A 65 39.77 -20.87 -3.20
#